data_AF-A0AAD9P6S2-F1
#
_entry.id   AF-A0AAD9P6S2-F1
#
_cell.length_a   1.000
_cell.length_b   1.000
_cell.length_c   1.000
_cell.angle_alpha   90.00
_cell.angle_beta   90.00
_cell.angle_gamma   90.00
#
_symmetry.space_group_name_H-M   'P 1'
#
loop_
_entity.id
_entity.type
_entity.pdbx_description
1 polymer ?
#
loop_
_entity_poly.entity_id
_entity_poly.type
_entity_poly.pdbx_seq_one_letter_code
_entity_poly.pdbx_strand_id
1 'polypeptide(L)'
;MDSVSSLVKVSLPNYLRNLPIPQSLTGFFHLSASEWVSLIPFVGTVSFVIYASVKACAPPLLEFSRKTSHMINPNIRKDEKKVVDFLEVEDLASEKVSFCRCWKSEKFPYCDGAHREHNEETGDNIGPVVIKRKAK
;
A
#
# COMPACT_ATOMS: atom_id res chain seq x y z
N MET A 1 19.05 -39.51 5.10
CA MET A 1 18.22 -39.43 3.87
C MET A 1 16.89 -40.16 4.05
N ASP A 2 16.83 -41.18 4.89
CA ASP A 2 15.63 -42.01 5.10
C ASP A 2 14.45 -41.25 5.71
N SER A 3 14.69 -40.31 6.62
CA SER A 3 13.62 -39.48 7.23
C SER A 3 12.96 -38.52 6.23
N VAL A 4 13.72 -38.01 5.26
CA VAL A 4 13.17 -37.16 4.18
C VAL A 4 12.41 -38.03 3.17
N SER A 5 12.94 -39.21 2.86
CA SER A 5 12.29 -40.20 2.00
C SER A 5 10.95 -40.66 2.59
N SER A 6 10.87 -40.93 3.89
CA SER A 6 9.63 -41.33 4.57
C SER A 6 8.63 -40.17 4.66
N LEU A 7 9.10 -38.95 4.95
CA LEU A 7 8.23 -37.76 4.96
C LEU A 7 7.58 -37.53 3.59
N VAL A 8 8.36 -37.58 2.51
CA VAL A 8 7.89 -37.30 1.15
C VAL A 8 7.06 -38.45 0.57
N LYS A 9 7.44 -39.70 0.81
CA LYS A 9 6.77 -40.87 0.20
C LYS A 9 5.62 -41.43 1.02
N VAL A 10 5.57 -41.16 2.33
CA VAL A 10 4.60 -41.75 3.24
C VAL A 10 3.75 -40.68 3.91
N SER A 11 4.36 -39.76 4.67
CA SER A 11 3.59 -38.79 5.46
C SER A 11 2.83 -37.79 4.60
N LEU A 12 3.45 -37.25 3.54
CA LEU A 12 2.81 -36.25 2.69
C LEU A 12 1.62 -36.83 1.87
N PRO A 13 1.73 -37.99 1.18
CA PRO A 13 0.59 -38.57 0.48
C PRO A 13 -0.55 -38.96 1.44
N ASN A 14 -0.23 -39.44 2.63
CA ASN A 14 -1.23 -39.76 3.65
C ASN A 14 -1.94 -38.51 4.17
N TYR A 15 -1.22 -37.41 4.39
CA TYR A 15 -1.81 -36.13 4.76
C TYR A 15 -2.73 -35.59 3.64
N LEU A 16 -2.26 -35.54 2.39
CA LEU A 16 -3.04 -35.02 1.27
C LEU A 16 -4.31 -35.83 0.98
N ARG A 17 -4.28 -37.16 1.18
CA ARG A 17 -5.46 -38.04 1.02
C ARG A 17 -6.54 -37.82 2.07
N ASN A 18 -6.16 -37.37 3.25
CA ASN A 18 -7.07 -37.16 4.39
C ASN A 18 -7.51 -35.69 4.53
N LEU A 19 -7.20 -34.84 3.55
CA LEU A 19 -7.65 -33.45 3.57
C LEU A 19 -9.17 -33.37 3.36
N PRO A 20 -9.91 -32.65 4.22
CA PRO A 20 -11.35 -32.46 4.08
C PRO A 20 -11.62 -31.39 3.02
N ILE A 21 -11.45 -31.73 1.73
CA ILE A 21 -11.70 -30.82 0.61
C ILE A 21 -13.17 -30.95 0.20
N PRO A 22 -14.04 -29.96 0.48
CA PRO A 22 -15.43 -30.02 0.08
C PRO A 22 -15.58 -29.86 -1.43
N GLN A 23 -16.54 -30.58 -2.02
CA GLN A 23 -16.84 -30.52 -3.45
C GLN A 23 -17.68 -29.29 -3.84
N SER A 24 -18.15 -28.50 -2.87
CA SER A 24 -18.97 -27.30 -3.07
C SER A 24 -18.50 -26.15 -2.18
N LEU A 25 -18.76 -24.92 -2.63
CA LEU A 25 -18.39 -23.70 -1.90
C LEU A 25 -19.11 -23.56 -0.55
N THR A 26 -20.32 -24.11 -0.42
CA THR A 26 -21.08 -24.14 0.85
C THR A 26 -20.56 -25.17 1.84
N GLY A 27 -19.83 -26.20 1.37
CA GLY A 27 -19.28 -27.26 2.22
C GLY A 27 -18.21 -26.77 3.20
N PHE A 28 -17.54 -25.65 2.92
CA PHE A 28 -16.54 -25.06 3.83
C PHE A 28 -17.16 -24.56 5.16
N PHE A 29 -18.45 -24.19 5.15
CA PHE A 29 -19.15 -23.75 6.38
C PHE A 29 -19.56 -24.90 7.30
N HIS A 30 -19.49 -26.14 6.81
CA HIS A 30 -19.86 -27.34 7.56
C HIS A 30 -18.66 -28.09 8.17
N LEU A 31 -17.44 -27.60 7.96
CA LEU A 31 -16.22 -28.21 8.49
C LEU A 31 -16.09 -27.94 10.00
N SER A 32 -15.70 -28.97 10.75
CA SER A 32 -15.36 -28.87 12.17
C SER A 32 -14.06 -28.09 12.39
N ALA A 33 -13.83 -27.60 13.61
CA ALA A 33 -12.63 -26.85 13.94
C ALA A 33 -11.33 -27.65 13.71
N SER A 34 -11.34 -28.97 13.95
CA SER A 34 -10.18 -29.85 13.70
C SER A 34 -9.91 -30.05 12.22
N GLU A 35 -10.95 -30.09 11.38
CA GLU A 35 -10.83 -30.19 9.93
C GLU A 35 -10.25 -28.90 9.35
N TRP A 36 -10.70 -27.74 9.86
CA TRP A 36 -10.11 -26.44 9.53
C TRP A 36 -8.62 -26.37 9.86
N VAL A 37 -8.21 -26.84 11.04
CA VAL A 37 -6.79 -26.88 11.45
C VAL A 37 -5.97 -27.76 10.51
N SER A 38 -6.52 -28.91 10.09
CA SER A 38 -5.84 -29.81 9.15
C SER A 38 -5.60 -29.19 7.78
N LEU A 39 -6.42 -28.22 7.37
CA LEU A 39 -6.31 -27.55 6.07
C LEU A 39 -5.23 -26.45 6.06
N ILE A 40 -4.90 -25.87 7.23
CA ILE A 40 -3.98 -24.72 7.36
C ILE A 40 -2.63 -24.96 6.69
N PRO A 41 -1.91 -26.09 6.89
CA PRO A 41 -0.62 -26.31 6.24
C PRO A 41 -0.72 -26.39 4.72
N PHE A 42 -1.78 -27.00 4.18
CA PHE A 42 -2.01 -27.08 2.75
C PHE A 42 -2.33 -25.70 2.15
N VAL A 43 -3.28 -24.96 2.73
CA VAL A 43 -3.62 -23.61 2.24
C VAL A 43 -2.42 -22.67 2.38
N GLY A 44 -1.71 -22.74 3.51
CA GLY A 44 -0.52 -21.93 3.77
C GLY A 44 0.60 -22.20 2.76
N THR A 45 0.89 -23.46 2.45
CA THR A 45 1.92 -23.82 1.47
C THR A 45 1.53 -23.43 0.05
N VAL A 46 0.28 -23.69 -0.36
CA VAL A 46 -0.22 -23.26 -1.68
C VAL A 46 -0.20 -21.73 -1.81
N SER A 47 -0.68 -21.01 -0.79
CA SER A 47 -0.68 -19.54 -0.77
C SER A 47 0.75 -18.99 -0.82
N PHE A 48 1.69 -19.59 -0.09
CA PHE A 48 3.09 -19.20 -0.09
C PHE A 48 3.75 -19.42 -1.45
N VAL A 49 3.53 -20.58 -2.08
CA VAL A 49 4.05 -20.89 -3.41
C VAL A 49 3.50 -19.91 -4.45
N ILE A 50 2.18 -19.68 -4.46
CA ILE A 50 1.55 -18.70 -5.35
C ILE A 50 2.15 -17.31 -5.13
N TYR A 51 2.26 -16.86 -3.88
CA TYR A 51 2.85 -15.57 -3.56
C TYR A 51 4.31 -15.44 -4.04
N ALA A 52 5.13 -16.46 -3.77
CA ALA A 52 6.53 -16.48 -4.19
C ALA A 52 6.65 -16.49 -5.72
N SER A 53 5.83 -17.28 -6.42
CA SER A 53 5.79 -17.34 -7.89
C SER A 53 5.31 -16.01 -8.50
N VAL A 54 4.28 -15.38 -7.95
CA VAL A 54 3.80 -14.06 -8.43
C VAL A 54 4.87 -13.00 -8.21
N LYS A 55 5.51 -12.97 -7.02
CA LYS A 55 6.59 -12.03 -6.71
C LYS A 55 7.82 -12.23 -7.62
N ALA A 56 8.16 -13.48 -7.95
CA ALA A 56 9.33 -13.79 -8.77
C ALA A 56 9.09 -13.63 -10.28
N CYS A 57 7.89 -13.97 -10.77
CA CYS A 57 7.63 -14.08 -12.21
C CYS A 57 6.74 -12.97 -12.77
N ALA A 58 6.01 -12.22 -11.93
CA ALA A 58 5.13 -11.14 -12.36
C ALA A 58 5.01 -10.02 -11.30
N PRO A 59 6.12 -9.36 -10.92
CA PRO A 59 6.09 -8.19 -10.03
C PRO A 59 5.04 -7.12 -10.41
N PRO A 60 4.79 -6.78 -11.70
CA PRO A 60 3.80 -5.76 -12.04
C PRO A 60 2.35 -6.12 -11.72
N LEU A 61 1.98 -7.41 -11.57
CA LEU A 61 0.62 -7.81 -11.18
C LEU A 61 0.34 -7.52 -9.71
N LEU A 62 1.35 -7.66 -8.84
CA LEU A 62 1.24 -7.37 -7.42
C LEU A 62 1.37 -5.86 -7.14
N GLU A 63 2.15 -5.16 -7.95
CA GLU A 63 2.26 -3.69 -7.93
C GLU A 63 1.01 -2.97 -8.44
N PHE A 64 0.27 -3.56 -9.39
CA PHE A 64 -0.98 -2.97 -9.92
C PHE A 64 -2.05 -2.82 -8.83
N SER A 65 -2.11 -3.74 -7.87
CA SER A 65 -3.06 -3.65 -6.74
C SER A 65 -2.71 -2.55 -5.72
N ARG A 66 -1.51 -1.95 -5.79
CA ARG A 66 -1.10 -0.80 -4.97
C ARG A 66 -1.33 0.56 -5.64
N LYS A 67 -1.92 0.61 -6.84
CA LYS A 67 -2.23 1.89 -7.50
C LYS A 67 -3.47 2.58 -6.91
N THR A 68 -3.20 3.30 -5.82
CA THR A 68 -3.53 4.70 -5.59
C THR A 68 -4.98 5.14 -5.79
N SER A 69 -5.62 5.55 -4.69
CA SER A 69 -6.55 6.67 -4.78
C SER A 69 -5.81 7.85 -5.43
N HIS A 70 -6.29 8.34 -6.58
CA HIS A 70 -5.75 9.49 -7.33
C HIS A 70 -5.87 10.83 -6.57
N MET A 71 -6.07 10.80 -5.26
CA MET A 71 -6.22 11.98 -4.42
C MET A 71 -4.89 12.69 -4.21
N ILE A 72 -4.77 13.89 -4.77
CA ILE A 72 -3.62 14.79 -4.56
C ILE A 72 -3.55 15.24 -3.10
N ASN A 73 -4.67 15.77 -2.59
CA ASN A 73 -4.82 16.17 -1.20
C ASN A 73 -5.27 14.96 -0.36
N PRO A 74 -4.48 14.45 0.61
CA PRO A 74 -4.90 13.36 1.47
C PRO A 74 -5.80 13.83 2.62
N ASN A 75 -5.41 14.90 3.33
CA ASN A 75 -5.94 15.19 4.67
C ASN A 75 -6.31 16.67 4.94
N ILE A 76 -5.96 17.61 4.05
CA ILE A 76 -6.13 19.05 4.31
C ILE A 76 -7.58 19.47 4.04
N ARG A 77 -8.28 20.03 5.03
CA ARG A 77 -9.61 20.68 4.91
C ARG A 77 -10.61 19.90 4.05
N LYS A 78 -10.91 18.66 4.47
CA LYS A 78 -11.77 17.72 3.74
C LYS A 78 -13.26 17.99 3.86
N ASP A 79 -13.63 18.82 4.81
CA ASP A 79 -14.96 19.40 4.98
C ASP A 79 -15.30 20.42 3.88
N GLU A 80 -14.29 21.08 3.31
CA GLU A 80 -14.47 22.03 2.22
C GLU A 80 -14.57 21.33 0.85
N LYS A 81 -15.60 21.66 0.07
CA LYS A 81 -15.74 21.15 -1.32
C LYS A 81 -14.59 21.60 -2.23
N LYS A 82 -14.03 22.78 -1.98
CA LYS A 82 -12.94 23.37 -2.74
C LYS A 82 -12.11 24.25 -1.81
N VAL A 83 -10.89 23.81 -1.57
CA VAL A 83 -9.93 24.49 -0.71
C VAL A 83 -9.25 25.62 -1.49
N VAL A 84 -9.37 26.86 -1.00
CA VAL A 84 -8.77 28.08 -1.60
C VAL A 84 -8.17 28.94 -0.49
N ASP A 85 -6.97 29.48 -0.73
CA ASP A 85 -6.30 30.40 0.19
C ASP A 85 -6.16 31.78 -0.46
N PHE A 86 -6.60 32.80 0.27
CA PHE A 86 -6.45 34.21 -0.12
C PHE A 86 -5.29 34.81 0.67
N LEU A 87 -4.36 35.45 -0.04
CA LEU A 87 -3.15 36.04 0.53
C LEU A 87 -2.94 37.39 -0.12
N GLU A 88 -2.88 38.43 0.69
CA GLU A 88 -2.52 39.77 0.25
C GLU A 88 -1.00 39.89 0.19
N VAL A 89 -0.48 40.42 -0.92
CA VAL A 89 0.97 40.45 -1.16
C VAL A 89 1.64 41.41 -0.17
N GLU A 90 0.90 42.41 0.30
CA GLU A 90 1.24 43.48 1.24
C GLU A 90 1.41 42.98 2.68
N ASP A 91 0.79 41.86 3.04
CA ASP A 91 0.84 41.27 4.39
C ASP A 91 1.98 40.25 4.55
N LEU A 92 2.68 39.92 3.47
CA LEU A 92 3.83 39.02 3.52
C LEU A 92 4.99 39.66 4.30
N ALA A 93 5.15 39.26 5.56
CA ALA A 93 6.18 39.78 6.47
C ALA A 93 7.63 39.56 5.98
N SER A 94 7.85 38.60 5.07
CA SER A 94 9.17 38.24 4.56
C SER A 94 9.34 38.63 3.09
N GLU A 95 10.56 39.02 2.71
CA GLU A 95 10.92 39.33 1.31
C GLU A 95 10.71 38.13 0.37
N LYS A 96 10.75 36.92 0.92
CA LYS A 96 10.57 35.66 0.18
C LYS A 96 9.66 34.75 0.99
N VAL A 97 8.54 34.35 0.39
CA VAL A 97 7.59 33.40 0.98
C VAL A 97 7.37 32.26 0.00
N SER A 98 7.26 31.03 0.50
CA SER A 98 7.04 29.83 -0.30
C SER A 98 5.73 29.18 0.08
N PHE A 99 4.87 28.92 -0.90
CA PHE A 99 3.56 28.29 -0.71
C PHE A 99 3.55 26.87 -1.26
N CYS A 100 2.85 26.00 -0.54
CA CYS A 100 2.73 24.58 -0.84
C CYS A 100 1.93 24.35 -2.13
N ARG A 101 2.40 23.41 -2.96
CA ARG A 101 1.63 22.86 -4.09
C ARG A 101 1.47 21.34 -4.04
N CYS A 102 2.09 20.69 -3.05
CA CYS A 102 2.09 19.23 -2.92
C CYS A 102 0.97 18.67 -2.03
N TRP A 103 0.27 19.52 -1.26
CA TRP A 103 -0.74 19.09 -0.28
C TRP A 103 -0.21 18.15 0.81
N LYS A 104 1.11 18.12 1.04
CA LYS A 104 1.75 17.33 2.11
C LYS A 104 2.26 18.17 3.27
N SER A 105 2.25 19.50 3.14
CA SER A 105 2.77 20.39 4.18
C SER A 105 1.86 20.38 5.41
N GLU A 106 2.47 20.27 6.60
CA GLU A 106 1.81 20.45 7.89
C GLU A 106 1.44 21.92 8.14
N LYS A 107 2.18 22.85 7.52
CA LYS A 107 1.97 24.31 7.62
C LYS A 107 1.21 24.87 6.43
N PHE A 108 0.39 24.05 5.76
CA PHE A 108 -0.43 24.48 4.62
C PHE A 108 -1.23 25.74 4.98
N PRO A 109 -1.20 26.81 4.16
CA PRO A 109 -0.77 26.88 2.76
C PRO A 109 0.72 27.14 2.51
N TYR A 110 1.53 27.31 3.55
CA TYR A 110 2.97 27.54 3.41
C TYR A 110 3.72 26.26 3.09
N CYS A 111 4.89 26.38 2.47
CA CYS A 111 5.76 25.23 2.23
C CYS A 111 6.74 25.04 3.40
N ASP A 112 6.74 23.84 3.98
CA ASP A 112 7.69 23.39 5.01
C ASP A 112 8.82 22.49 4.47
N GLY A 113 8.68 21.99 3.24
CA GLY A 113 9.66 21.08 2.62
C GLY A 113 9.16 19.64 2.42
N ALA A 114 7.96 19.28 2.87
CA ALA A 114 7.41 17.92 2.76
C ALA A 114 7.30 17.39 1.31
N HIS A 115 7.36 18.25 0.30
CA HIS A 115 7.41 17.84 -1.10
C HIS A 115 8.66 17.02 -1.45
N ARG A 116 9.76 17.14 -0.70
CA ARG A 116 11.00 16.39 -0.96
C ARG A 116 10.80 14.89 -0.71
N GLU A 117 10.30 14.55 0.48
CA GLU A 117 9.96 13.17 0.85
C GLU A 117 8.95 12.59 -0.14
N HIS A 118 7.90 13.35 -0.47
CA HIS A 118 6.93 12.93 -1.47
C HIS A 118 7.57 12.62 -2.84
N ASN A 119 8.46 13.47 -3.33
CA ASN A 119 9.16 13.28 -4.60
C ASN A 119 10.08 12.04 -4.53
N GLU A 120 10.79 11.83 -3.43
CA GLU A 120 11.66 10.67 -3.23
C GLU A 120 10.88 9.35 -3.23
N GLU A 121 9.72 9.32 -2.55
CA GLU A 121 8.89 8.12 -2.45
C GLU A 121 8.16 7.77 -3.76
N THR A 122 7.71 8.79 -4.49
CA THR A 122 6.83 8.61 -5.67
C THR A 122 7.54 8.75 -7.01
N GLY A 123 8.75 9.31 -7.02
CA GLY A 123 9.46 9.71 -8.23
C GLY A 123 8.89 10.97 -8.90
N ASP A 124 8.10 11.76 -8.17
CA ASP A 124 7.53 13.02 -8.65
C ASP A 124 8.57 14.17 -8.61
N ASN A 125 8.24 15.32 -9.21
CA ASN A 125 9.12 16.48 -9.34
C ASN A 125 8.46 17.81 -8.93
N ILE A 126 7.49 17.75 -8.03
CA ILE A 126 6.76 18.94 -7.58
C ILE A 126 7.59 19.81 -6.63
N GLY A 127 7.22 21.09 -6.56
CA GLY A 127 7.87 22.07 -5.69
C GLY A 127 6.96 23.25 -5.37
N PRO A 128 7.34 24.09 -4.39
CA PRO A 128 6.51 25.22 -3.97
C PRO A 128 6.43 26.32 -5.02
N VAL A 129 5.46 27.22 -4.88
CA VAL A 129 5.49 28.52 -5.55
C VAL A 129 6.16 29.52 -4.62
N VAL A 130 7.14 30.27 -5.13
CA VAL A 130 7.92 31.22 -4.33
C VAL A 130 7.59 32.63 -4.77
N ILE A 131 7.04 33.42 -3.87
CA ILE A 131 6.77 34.85 -4.07
C ILE A 131 7.92 35.62 -3.46
N LYS A 132 8.56 36.48 -4.28
CA LYS A 132 9.62 37.39 -3.84
C LYS A 132 9.12 38.82 -4.02
N ARG A 133 9.23 39.63 -2.97
CA ARG A 133 9.07 41.09 -3.11
C ARG A 133 10.28 41.64 -3.85
N LYS A 134 10.04 42.42 -4.89
CA LYS A 134 11.10 43.16 -5.55
C LYS A 134 11.50 44.30 -4.60
N ALA A 135 12.76 44.31 -4.16
CA ALA A 135 13.31 45.47 -3.46
C ALA A 135 13.13 46.69 -4.38
N LYS A 136 12.54 47.75 -3.85
CA LYS A 136 12.28 48.99 -4.57
C LYS A 136 13.57 49.79 -4.73
#